data_AF-A0A9D1NVG1-F1
#
_entry.id   AF-A0A9D1NVG1-F1
#
_cell.length_a   1.000
_cell.length_b   1.000
_cell.length_c   1.000
_cell.angle_alpha   90.00
_cell.angle_beta   90.00
_cell.angle_gamma   90.00
#
_symmetry.space_group_name_H-M   'P 1'
#
loop_
_entity.id
_entity.type
_entity.pdbx_description
1 polymer ?
#
loop_
_entity_poly.entity_id
_entity_poly.type
_entity_poly.pdbx_seq_one_letter_code
_entity_poly.pdbx_strand_id
1 'polypeptide(L)'
;MQEKDVIAKEYLQDPGRFADLLNAEWFQGNPVLGPENIREKKGRSARIHRKAGRIRTAETTGDVAKEVVLKGKIIWVMLEAQSDIHFAMPVRIANEESMRYQEQWRNLRNQHRSRKDLKGTEYISGFGKSDRLIPVITLILHLGSKPWEGARSLKELMDLTGWPRRACEMIEDQRIHLIDVRRYPHPEVFRTDLCCVFGFLKNSGQKEAVEEIRKYPQGSLLPAEGGCLRFHRRDGGGSGTDTDKREEQNRERSV
;
A
#
# COMPACT_ATOMS: atom_id res chain seq x y z
N MET A 1 0.40 14.16 -12.54
CA MET A 1 1.36 13.34 -11.78
C MET A 1 2.44 14.29 -11.30
N GLN A 2 2.61 14.40 -9.99
CA GLN A 2 3.57 15.33 -9.39
C GLN A 2 4.98 14.75 -9.49
N GLU A 3 6.01 15.61 -9.46
CA GLU A 3 7.42 15.19 -9.50
C GLU A 3 7.77 14.18 -8.40
N LYS A 4 7.22 14.37 -7.19
CA LYS A 4 7.39 13.45 -6.05
C LYS A 4 6.86 12.04 -6.34
N ASP A 5 5.76 11.94 -7.07
CA ASP A 5 5.15 10.65 -7.43
C ASP A 5 6.09 9.86 -8.35
N VAL A 6 6.70 10.54 -9.32
CA VAL A 6 7.66 9.94 -10.26
C VAL A 6 8.93 9.50 -9.54
N ILE A 7 9.48 10.37 -8.68
CA ILE A 7 10.69 10.07 -7.90
C ILE A 7 10.45 8.87 -6.97
N ALA A 8 9.31 8.81 -6.28
CA ALA A 8 9.00 7.70 -5.40
C ALA A 8 8.85 6.37 -6.15
N LYS A 9 8.24 6.40 -7.35
CA LYS A 9 8.13 5.22 -8.21
C LYS A 9 9.52 4.73 -8.64
N GLU A 10 10.41 5.61 -9.07
CA GLU A 10 11.78 5.25 -9.44
C GLU A 10 12.58 4.73 -8.23
N TYR A 11 12.47 5.40 -7.09
CA TYR A 11 13.15 5.04 -5.84
C TYR A 11 12.77 3.63 -5.37
N LEU A 12 11.49 3.25 -5.51
CA LEU A 12 10.96 1.93 -5.15
C LEU A 12 11.06 0.89 -6.28
N GLN A 13 11.73 1.21 -7.39
CA GLN A 13 12.14 0.16 -8.33
C GLN A 13 13.22 -0.75 -7.75
N ASP A 14 14.02 -0.24 -6.81
CA ASP A 14 15.05 -1.03 -6.14
C ASP A 14 14.41 -2.23 -5.39
N PRO A 15 14.83 -3.47 -5.69
CA PRO A 15 14.23 -4.66 -5.11
C PRO A 15 14.47 -4.77 -3.59
N GLY A 16 15.58 -4.23 -3.07
CA GLY A 16 15.86 -4.23 -1.64
C GLY A 16 14.93 -3.30 -0.87
N ARG A 17 14.74 -2.08 -1.36
CA ARG A 17 13.77 -1.13 -0.79
C ARG A 17 12.34 -1.65 -0.90
N PHE A 18 11.98 -2.24 -2.03
CA PHE A 18 10.64 -2.80 -2.19
C PHE A 18 10.40 -3.96 -1.22
N ALA A 19 11.38 -4.87 -1.05
CA ALA A 19 11.28 -5.94 -0.06
C ALA A 19 11.16 -5.41 1.38
N ASP A 20 11.95 -4.39 1.72
CA ASP A 20 11.92 -3.73 3.03
C ASP A 20 10.57 -3.05 3.31
N LEU A 21 9.98 -2.41 2.28
CA LEU A 21 8.62 -1.87 2.35
C LEU A 21 7.60 -2.97 2.70
N LEU A 22 7.65 -4.11 2.00
CA LEU A 22 6.76 -5.23 2.28
C LEU A 22 7.01 -5.86 3.66
N ASN A 23 8.26 -5.95 4.10
CA ASN A 23 8.60 -6.45 5.42
C ASN A 23 7.99 -5.57 6.53
N ALA A 24 8.03 -4.25 6.37
CA ALA A 24 7.37 -3.33 7.30
C ALA A 24 5.85 -3.52 7.30
N GLU A 25 5.22 -3.52 6.13
CA GLU A 25 3.75 -3.58 6.02
C GLU A 25 3.14 -4.93 6.39
N TRP A 26 3.81 -6.04 6.05
CA TRP A 26 3.23 -7.38 6.17
C TRP A 26 3.82 -8.20 7.30
N PHE A 27 5.06 -7.89 7.70
CA PHE A 27 5.83 -8.70 8.64
C PHE A 27 6.36 -7.88 9.82
N GLN A 28 5.83 -6.67 10.06
CA GLN A 28 6.19 -5.81 11.19
C GLN A 28 7.71 -5.52 11.25
N GLY A 29 8.35 -5.37 10.09
CA GLY A 29 9.80 -5.10 9.96
C GLY A 29 10.71 -6.33 10.04
N ASN A 30 10.14 -7.53 10.21
CA ASN A 30 10.92 -8.77 10.17
C ASN A 30 11.41 -9.04 8.73
N PRO A 31 12.68 -9.45 8.53
CA PRO A 31 13.31 -9.55 7.21
C PRO A 31 12.93 -10.87 6.53
N VAL A 32 11.64 -11.05 6.24
CA VAL A 32 11.11 -12.27 5.62
C VAL A 32 11.38 -12.28 4.10
N LEU A 33 11.37 -11.10 3.48
CA LEU A 33 11.66 -10.89 2.07
C LEU A 33 13.03 -10.21 1.89
N GLY A 34 13.82 -10.69 0.95
CA GLY A 34 15.02 -10.04 0.42
C GLY A 34 14.86 -9.60 -1.04
N PRO A 35 15.85 -8.88 -1.61
CA PRO A 35 15.84 -8.44 -3.00
C PRO A 35 15.61 -9.60 -4.00
N GLU A 36 16.13 -10.79 -3.70
CA GLU A 36 16.01 -12.00 -4.52
C GLU A 36 14.56 -12.51 -4.63
N ASN A 37 13.68 -12.11 -3.72
CA ASN A 37 12.26 -12.43 -3.77
C ASN A 37 11.47 -11.48 -4.69
N ILE A 38 12.07 -10.36 -5.12
CA ILE A 38 11.39 -9.30 -5.88
C ILE A 38 11.84 -9.32 -7.33
N ARG A 39 10.91 -9.59 -8.24
CA ARG A 39 11.15 -9.60 -9.69
C ARG A 39 10.34 -8.50 -10.36
N GLU A 40 10.90 -7.86 -11.36
CA GLU A 40 10.14 -6.91 -12.17
C GLU A 40 9.02 -7.61 -12.92
N LYS A 41 7.80 -7.11 -12.75
CA LYS A 41 6.70 -7.46 -13.62
C LYS A 41 6.61 -6.39 -14.69
N LYS A 42 7.11 -6.69 -15.89
CA LYS A 42 6.94 -5.82 -17.05
C LYS A 42 5.45 -5.67 -17.38
N GLY A 43 4.84 -4.58 -16.92
CA GLY A 43 3.42 -4.29 -17.11
C GLY A 43 3.19 -3.60 -18.46
N ARG A 44 2.94 -4.37 -19.52
CA ARG A 44 2.34 -3.78 -20.74
C ARG A 44 0.82 -3.69 -20.58
N SER A 45 0.35 -2.71 -19.81
CA SER A 45 -1.04 -2.27 -19.88
C SER A 45 -1.21 -1.26 -21.00
N ALA A 46 -1.34 -1.75 -22.23
CA ALA A 46 -1.78 -0.94 -23.36
C ALA A 46 -3.30 -0.69 -23.23
N ARG A 47 -3.71 0.52 -22.84
CA ARG A 47 -5.12 0.94 -23.00
C ARG A 47 -5.32 1.30 -24.46
N ILE A 48 -5.92 0.40 -25.23
CA ILE A 48 -6.35 0.66 -26.61
C ILE A 48 -7.58 1.56 -26.56
N HIS A 49 -7.40 2.85 -26.77
CA HIS A 49 -8.51 3.77 -27.00
C HIS A 49 -8.84 3.76 -28.49
N ARG A 50 -10.04 3.29 -28.86
CA ARG A 50 -10.61 3.52 -30.18
C ARG A 50 -11.50 4.75 -30.12
N LYS A 51 -11.07 5.84 -30.74
CA LYS A 51 -11.92 7.02 -30.98
C LYS A 51 -11.77 7.42 -32.45
N ALA A 52 -12.90 7.50 -33.16
CA ALA A 52 -12.97 7.95 -34.56
C ALA A 52 -11.96 7.26 -35.52
N GLY A 53 -11.91 5.93 -35.53
CA GLY A 53 -11.07 5.16 -36.46
C GLY A 53 -9.56 5.16 -36.19
N ARG A 54 -9.07 5.96 -35.23
CA ARG A 54 -7.67 5.92 -34.77
C ARG A 54 -7.53 5.01 -33.55
N ILE A 55 -6.64 4.02 -33.66
CA ILE A 55 -6.15 3.25 -32.53
C ILE A 55 -5.10 4.11 -31.83
N ARG A 56 -5.40 4.57 -30.62
CA ARG A 56 -4.39 5.13 -29.72
C ARG A 56 -4.07 4.10 -28.65
N THR A 57 -2.89 3.51 -28.74
CA THR A 57 -2.27 2.80 -27.63
C THR A 57 -1.80 3.85 -26.63
N ALA A 58 -2.56 4.04 -25.55
CA ALA A 58 -2.01 4.71 -24.39
C ALA A 58 -1.22 3.66 -23.62
N GLU A 59 0.10 3.75 -23.67
CA GLU A 59 0.95 3.09 -22.68
C GLU A 59 0.71 3.82 -21.37
N THR A 60 -0.03 3.21 -20.46
CA THR A 60 -0.11 3.72 -19.09
C THR A 60 1.20 3.36 -18.43
N THR A 61 2.19 4.24 -18.58
CA THR A 61 3.41 4.27 -17.77
C THR A 61 2.96 4.67 -16.37
N GLY A 62 2.65 3.71 -15.52
CA GLY A 62 2.10 3.98 -14.21
C GLY A 62 2.13 2.71 -13.40
N ASP A 63 2.91 2.76 -12.32
CA ASP A 63 2.87 1.88 -11.15
C ASP A 63 4.00 0.86 -11.12
N VAL A 64 4.69 0.80 -9.98
CA VAL A 64 5.75 -0.17 -9.76
C VAL A 64 5.06 -1.51 -9.60
N ALA A 65 5.24 -2.39 -10.57
CA ALA A 65 4.66 -3.72 -10.58
C ALA A 65 5.75 -4.76 -10.32
N LYS A 66 5.65 -5.48 -9.21
CA LYS A 66 6.58 -6.55 -8.86
C LYS A 66 5.89 -7.91 -8.78
N GLU A 67 6.59 -8.93 -9.20
CA GLU A 67 6.29 -10.32 -8.86
C GLU A 67 7.09 -10.67 -7.61
N VAL A 68 6.39 -11.04 -6.53
CA VAL A 68 6.97 -11.36 -5.23
C VAL A 68 6.87 -12.84 -4.98
N VAL A 69 8.00 -13.50 -4.71
CA VAL A 69 8.06 -14.91 -4.36
C VAL A 69 8.08 -15.06 -2.84
N LEU A 70 6.97 -15.52 -2.27
CA LEU A 70 6.82 -15.74 -0.83
C LEU A 70 6.57 -17.23 -0.56
N LYS A 71 7.48 -17.88 0.17
CA LYS A 71 7.41 -19.32 0.50
C LYS A 71 7.12 -20.22 -0.73
N GLY A 72 7.77 -19.92 -1.86
CA GLY A 72 7.61 -20.67 -3.11
C GLY A 72 6.29 -20.41 -3.87
N LYS A 73 5.48 -19.45 -3.42
CA LYS A 73 4.28 -18.97 -4.13
C LYS A 73 4.53 -17.58 -4.70
N ILE A 74 3.83 -17.27 -5.78
CA ILE A 74 3.94 -15.98 -6.47
C ILE A 74 2.73 -15.11 -6.12
N ILE A 75 3.00 -13.84 -5.81
CA ILE A 75 2.00 -12.78 -5.64
C ILE A 75 2.43 -11.60 -6.51
N TRP A 76 1.49 -10.94 -7.18
CA TRP A 76 1.74 -9.68 -7.87
C TRP A 76 1.44 -8.51 -6.94
N VAL A 77 2.43 -7.65 -6.71
CA VAL A 77 2.29 -6.48 -5.84
C VAL A 77 2.50 -5.22 -6.64
N MET A 78 1.43 -4.42 -6.74
CA MET A 78 1.42 -3.14 -7.43
C MET A 78 1.61 -2.03 -6.40
N LEU A 79 2.29 -0.95 -6.77
CA LEU A 79 2.46 0.23 -5.95
C LEU A 79 1.97 1.48 -6.70
N GLU A 80 0.88 2.05 -6.18
CA GLU A 80 0.34 3.35 -6.59
C GLU A 80 0.92 4.43 -5.67
N ALA A 81 1.99 5.12 -6.11
CA ALA A 81 2.48 6.30 -5.41
C ALA A 81 1.71 7.54 -5.84
N GLN A 82 1.18 8.30 -4.88
CA GLN A 82 0.35 9.47 -5.16
C GLN A 82 0.43 10.55 -4.07
N SER A 83 0.61 11.81 -4.49
CA SER A 83 0.65 12.97 -3.60
C SER A 83 -0.72 13.62 -3.39
N ASP A 84 -1.56 13.68 -4.43
CA ASP A 84 -2.92 14.26 -4.34
C ASP A 84 -3.95 13.21 -3.94
N ILE A 85 -4.89 13.53 -3.05
CA ILE A 85 -5.94 12.58 -2.66
C ILE A 85 -6.92 12.39 -3.83
N HIS A 86 -7.11 11.14 -4.24
CA HIS A 86 -8.18 10.75 -5.15
C HIS A 86 -9.37 10.22 -4.33
N PHE A 87 -10.44 10.98 -4.19
CA PHE A 87 -11.55 10.60 -3.29
C PHE A 87 -12.24 9.29 -3.67
N ALA A 88 -12.22 8.89 -4.94
CA ALA A 88 -12.72 7.58 -5.39
C ALA A 88 -11.63 6.50 -5.48
N MET A 89 -10.57 6.59 -4.67
CA MET A 89 -9.45 5.64 -4.69
C MET A 89 -9.88 4.17 -4.52
N PRO A 90 -10.79 3.82 -3.59
CA PRO A 90 -11.27 2.44 -3.47
C PRO A 90 -11.86 1.86 -4.76
N VAL A 91 -12.64 2.65 -5.52
CA VAL A 91 -13.20 2.23 -6.82
C VAL A 91 -12.10 2.02 -7.86
N ARG A 92 -11.13 2.92 -7.89
CA ARG A 92 -10.00 2.83 -8.82
C ARG A 92 -9.21 1.54 -8.62
N ILE A 93 -8.81 1.26 -7.38
CA ILE A 93 -8.02 0.07 -7.04
C ILE A 93 -8.81 -1.21 -7.34
N ALA A 94 -10.09 -1.27 -6.94
CA ALA A 94 -10.95 -2.43 -7.23
C ALA A 94 -11.03 -2.74 -8.73
N ASN A 95 -11.17 -1.70 -9.56
CA ASN A 95 -11.19 -1.87 -11.01
C ASN A 95 -9.82 -2.32 -11.55
N GLU A 96 -8.72 -1.73 -11.07
CA GLU A 96 -7.37 -2.09 -11.52
C GLU A 96 -7.03 -3.55 -11.20
N GLU A 97 -7.31 -4.02 -9.98
CA GLU A 97 -7.09 -5.41 -9.58
C GLU A 97 -7.97 -6.37 -10.40
N SER A 98 -9.24 -6.03 -10.60
CA SER A 98 -10.15 -6.80 -11.44
C SER A 98 -9.65 -6.92 -12.88
N MET A 99 -9.12 -5.84 -13.46
CA MET A 99 -8.51 -5.86 -14.80
C MET A 99 -7.27 -6.77 -14.86
N ARG A 100 -6.47 -6.87 -13.78
CA ARG A 100 -5.33 -7.80 -13.74
C ARG A 100 -5.78 -9.25 -13.73
N TYR A 101 -6.80 -9.60 -12.95
CA TYR A 101 -7.36 -10.95 -12.97
C TYR A 101 -7.98 -11.28 -14.33
N GLN A 102 -8.67 -10.31 -14.96
CA GLN A 102 -9.19 -10.47 -16.31
C GLN A 102 -8.08 -10.72 -17.34
N GLU A 103 -6.94 -10.02 -17.23
CA GLU A 103 -5.77 -10.25 -18.08
C GLU A 103 -5.21 -11.66 -17.91
N GLN A 104 -5.05 -12.13 -16.67
CA GLN A 104 -4.59 -13.49 -16.37
C GLN A 104 -5.54 -14.56 -16.94
N TRP A 105 -6.85 -14.41 -16.72
CA TRP A 105 -7.86 -15.31 -17.28
C TRP A 105 -7.80 -15.34 -18.80
N ARG A 106 -7.71 -14.17 -19.45
CA ARG A 106 -7.59 -14.09 -20.91
C ARG A 106 -6.34 -14.81 -21.42
N ASN A 107 -5.22 -14.69 -20.72
CA ASN A 107 -3.98 -15.36 -21.09
C ASN A 107 -4.11 -16.89 -20.97
N LEU A 108 -4.65 -17.40 -19.85
CA LEU A 108 -4.92 -18.84 -19.66
C LEU A 108 -5.85 -19.36 -20.76
N ARG A 109 -6.95 -18.65 -21.02
CA ARG A 109 -7.91 -18.98 -22.08
C ARG A 109 -7.26 -19.07 -23.45
N ASN A 110 -6.37 -18.14 -23.79
CA ASN A 110 -5.65 -18.17 -25.07
C ASN A 110 -4.69 -19.36 -25.16
N GLN A 111 -4.00 -19.68 -24.08
CA GLN A 111 -3.13 -20.86 -24.04
C GLN A 111 -3.94 -22.16 -24.20
N HIS A 112 -5.06 -22.30 -23.51
CA HIS A 112 -5.98 -23.43 -23.67
C HIS A 112 -6.55 -23.54 -25.09
N ARG A 113 -6.90 -22.42 -25.72
CA ARG A 113 -7.32 -22.41 -27.14
C ARG A 113 -6.22 -22.91 -28.07
N SER A 114 -4.97 -22.56 -27.81
CA SER A 114 -3.83 -23.05 -28.59
C SER A 114 -3.60 -24.55 -28.38
N ARG A 115 -3.78 -25.05 -27.15
CA ARG A 115 -3.62 -26.48 -26.82
C ARG A 115 -4.84 -27.34 -27.17
N LYS A 116 -6.01 -26.72 -27.34
CA LYS A 116 -7.31 -27.38 -27.57
C LYS A 116 -7.63 -28.47 -26.54
N ASP A 117 -7.31 -28.19 -25.27
CA ASP A 117 -7.33 -29.16 -24.17
C ASP A 117 -8.58 -29.08 -23.26
N LEU A 118 -9.33 -27.97 -23.29
CA LEU A 118 -10.57 -27.83 -22.52
C LEU A 118 -11.79 -28.44 -23.23
N LYS A 119 -12.74 -28.96 -22.44
CA LYS A 119 -14.00 -29.56 -22.91
C LYS A 119 -15.21 -29.08 -22.10
N GLY A 120 -16.42 -29.23 -22.66
CA GLY A 120 -17.66 -28.93 -21.95
C GLY A 120 -17.70 -27.51 -21.37
N THR A 121 -18.03 -27.39 -20.09
CA THR A 121 -18.15 -26.08 -19.41
C THR A 121 -16.81 -25.34 -19.28
N GLU A 122 -15.69 -26.05 -19.16
CA GLU A 122 -14.35 -25.44 -19.13
C GLU A 122 -14.01 -24.80 -20.47
N TYR A 123 -14.44 -25.40 -21.58
CA TYR A 123 -14.26 -24.80 -22.91
C TYR A 123 -15.07 -23.50 -23.06
N ILE A 124 -16.30 -23.48 -22.53
CA ILE A 124 -17.18 -22.30 -22.58
C ILE A 124 -16.59 -21.14 -21.76
N SER A 125 -16.19 -21.40 -20.51
CA SER A 125 -15.55 -20.39 -19.65
C SER A 125 -14.14 -20.03 -20.13
N GLY A 126 -13.45 -20.95 -20.82
CA GLY A 126 -12.04 -20.82 -21.15
C GLY A 126 -11.11 -20.88 -19.93
N PHE A 127 -11.57 -21.48 -18.83
CA PHE A 127 -10.82 -21.64 -17.59
C PHE A 127 -11.06 -23.05 -17.04
N GLY A 128 -9.99 -23.82 -16.88
CA GLY A 128 -10.03 -25.17 -16.35
C GLY A 128 -10.22 -25.20 -14.83
N LYS A 129 -10.77 -26.28 -14.29
CA LYS A 129 -10.96 -26.46 -12.83
C LYS A 129 -9.65 -26.42 -12.04
N SER A 130 -8.55 -26.86 -12.65
CA SER A 130 -7.22 -26.83 -12.04
C SER A 130 -6.50 -25.50 -12.22
N ASP A 131 -7.01 -24.59 -13.06
CA ASP A 131 -6.38 -23.29 -13.25
C ASP A 131 -6.41 -22.49 -11.94
N ARG A 132 -5.33 -21.74 -11.70
CA ARG A 132 -5.19 -20.85 -10.56
C ARG A 132 -4.69 -19.51 -11.07
N LEU A 133 -5.36 -18.44 -10.63
CA LEU A 133 -4.89 -17.08 -10.83
C LEU A 133 -3.81 -16.76 -9.79
N ILE A 134 -2.88 -15.90 -10.17
CA ILE A 134 -1.89 -15.30 -9.29
C ILE A 134 -2.57 -14.17 -8.50
N PRO A 135 -2.52 -14.18 -7.16
CA PRO A 135 -3.06 -13.10 -6.34
C PRO A 135 -2.44 -11.74 -6.70
N VAL A 136 -3.26 -10.69 -6.68
CA VAL A 136 -2.87 -9.30 -6.94
C VAL A 136 -3.19 -8.48 -5.70
N ILE A 137 -2.22 -7.69 -5.24
CA ILE A 137 -2.36 -6.75 -4.12
C ILE A 137 -1.84 -5.39 -4.59
N THR A 138 -2.59 -4.33 -4.33
CA THR A 138 -2.16 -2.96 -4.63
C THR A 138 -1.93 -2.17 -3.34
N LEU A 139 -0.69 -1.71 -3.15
CA LEU A 139 -0.31 -0.78 -2.09
C LEU A 139 -0.43 0.66 -2.60
N ILE A 140 -1.02 1.54 -1.81
CA ILE A 140 -1.10 2.96 -2.11
C ILE A 140 -0.11 3.68 -1.21
N LEU A 141 0.90 4.31 -1.79
CA LEU A 141 1.85 5.15 -1.08
C LEU A 141 1.43 6.61 -1.19
N HIS A 142 0.83 7.13 -0.12
CA HIS A 142 0.40 8.53 -0.07
C HIS A 142 1.54 9.43 0.42
N LEU A 143 1.96 10.35 -0.45
CA LEU A 143 3.10 11.26 -0.27
C LEU A 143 2.68 12.71 -0.01
N GLY A 144 1.39 12.93 0.25
CA GLY A 144 0.80 14.24 0.45
C GLY A 144 1.42 15.03 1.60
N SER A 145 1.39 16.36 1.48
CA SER A 145 1.82 17.26 2.55
C SER A 145 0.89 17.23 3.76
N LYS A 146 -0.37 16.83 3.54
CA LYS A 146 -1.39 16.60 4.58
C LYS A 146 -1.65 15.10 4.72
N PRO A 147 -2.18 14.64 5.86
CA PRO A 147 -2.64 13.27 6.01
C PRO A 147 -3.71 12.88 4.99
N TRP A 148 -3.86 11.57 4.75
CA TRP A 148 -4.93 11.06 3.91
C TRP A 148 -6.31 11.27 4.56
N GLU A 149 -7.21 11.91 3.82
CA GLU A 149 -8.60 12.22 4.22
C GLU A 149 -9.64 11.62 3.27
N GLY A 150 -9.24 10.79 2.30
CA GLY A 150 -10.15 10.08 1.40
C GLY A 150 -10.73 8.80 2.02
N ALA A 151 -11.72 8.23 1.35
CA ALA A 151 -12.28 6.93 1.72
C ALA A 151 -11.20 5.82 1.68
N ARG A 152 -11.29 4.87 2.62
CA ARG A 152 -10.41 3.70 2.74
C ARG A 152 -11.06 2.39 2.31
N SER A 153 -12.35 2.41 1.99
CA SER A 153 -13.08 1.25 1.51
C SER A 153 -14.21 1.62 0.56
N LEU A 154 -14.75 0.64 -0.15
CA LEU A 154 -15.92 0.86 -1.02
C LEU A 154 -17.16 1.26 -0.22
N LYS A 155 -17.39 0.70 0.96
CA LYS A 155 -18.57 1.07 1.77
C LYS A 155 -18.54 2.50 2.26
N GLU A 156 -17.37 3.07 2.54
CA GLU A 156 -17.23 4.50 2.89
C GLU A 156 -17.67 5.45 1.77
N LEU A 157 -17.77 4.95 0.53
CA LEU A 157 -18.28 5.72 -0.63
C LEU A 157 -19.77 5.52 -0.89
N MET A 158 -20.42 4.59 -0.18
CA MET A 158 -21.82 4.23 -0.40
C MET A 158 -22.72 4.93 0.63
N ASP A 159 -23.85 5.45 0.19
CA ASP A 159 -24.91 5.85 1.11
C ASP A 159 -25.69 4.61 1.57
N LEU A 160 -25.34 4.10 2.74
CA LEU A 160 -25.99 2.97 3.39
C LEU A 160 -26.95 3.40 4.50
N THR A 161 -27.30 4.69 4.57
CA THR A 161 -28.17 5.23 5.61
C THR A 161 -29.56 4.60 5.54
N GLY A 162 -30.05 4.09 6.66
CA GLY A 162 -31.37 3.44 6.75
C GLY A 162 -31.46 2.05 6.12
N TRP A 163 -30.37 1.50 5.59
CA TRP A 163 -30.36 0.13 5.08
C TRP A 163 -30.47 -0.89 6.23
N PRO A 164 -31.20 -2.01 6.03
CA PRO A 164 -31.20 -3.11 7.00
C PRO A 164 -29.79 -3.65 7.19
N ARG A 165 -29.37 -3.86 8.45
CA ARG A 165 -28.03 -4.37 8.80
C ARG A 165 -27.62 -5.61 7.99
N ARG A 166 -28.56 -6.55 7.81
CA ARG A 166 -28.32 -7.78 7.04
C ARG A 166 -27.97 -7.49 5.58
N ALA A 167 -28.58 -6.48 4.97
CA ALA A 167 -28.26 -6.08 3.60
C ALA A 167 -26.86 -5.45 3.53
N CYS A 168 -26.48 -4.60 4.49
CA CYS A 168 -25.15 -4.01 4.58
C CYS A 168 -24.04 -5.06 4.76
N GLU A 169 -24.31 -6.14 5.51
CA GLU A 169 -23.37 -7.25 5.71
C GLU A 169 -23.13 -8.06 4.43
N MET A 170 -24.10 -8.13 3.51
CA MET A 170 -23.97 -8.86 2.25
C MET A 170 -23.17 -8.10 1.17
N ILE A 171 -22.98 -6.79 1.34
CA ILE A 171 -22.17 -5.97 0.43
C ILE A 171 -20.69 -6.23 0.74
N GLU A 172 -19.90 -6.57 -0.26
CA GLU A 172 -18.44 -6.72 -0.12
C GLU A 172 -17.79 -5.36 0.18
N ASP A 173 -16.91 -5.31 1.17
CA ASP A 173 -16.20 -4.08 1.56
C ASP A 173 -14.73 -4.17 1.18
N GLN A 174 -14.42 -3.95 -0.10
CA GLN A 174 -13.04 -3.93 -0.53
C GLN A 174 -12.31 -2.71 0.09
N ARG A 175 -11.34 -3.00 0.96
CA ARG A 175 -10.47 -2.00 1.59
C ARG A 175 -9.21 -1.79 0.77
N ILE A 176 -8.71 -0.57 0.78
CA ILE A 176 -7.42 -0.26 0.16
C ILE A 176 -6.27 -0.49 1.14
N HIS A 177 -5.10 -0.90 0.63
CA HIS A 177 -3.87 -1.00 1.42
C HIS A 177 -3.11 0.32 1.37
N LEU A 178 -3.52 1.28 2.21
CA LEU A 178 -2.96 2.62 2.26
C LEU A 178 -1.77 2.74 3.21
N ILE A 179 -0.65 3.23 2.69
CA ILE A 179 0.55 3.66 3.40
C ILE A 179 0.58 5.19 3.37
N ASP A 180 0.07 5.82 4.43
CA ASP A 180 0.09 7.29 4.57
C ASP A 180 1.39 7.73 5.25
N VAL A 181 2.36 8.20 4.46
CA VAL A 181 3.69 8.57 4.97
C VAL A 181 3.62 9.63 6.06
N ARG A 182 2.66 10.57 5.95
CA ARG A 182 2.48 11.64 6.95
C ARG A 182 2.08 11.11 8.33
N ARG A 183 1.41 9.95 8.39
CA ARG A 183 0.95 9.31 9.63
C ARG A 183 1.64 7.97 9.88
N TYR A 184 2.73 7.68 9.19
CA TYR A 184 3.42 6.41 9.34
C TYR A 184 3.96 6.26 10.77
N PRO A 185 3.58 5.22 11.53
CA PRO A 185 3.81 5.20 12.96
C PRO A 185 5.29 4.97 13.29
N HIS A 186 5.91 3.97 12.66
CA HIS A 186 7.22 3.44 13.03
C HIS A 186 8.18 3.36 11.83
N PRO A 187 8.69 4.47 11.30
CA PRO A 187 9.66 4.43 10.19
C PRO A 187 10.98 3.73 10.57
N GLU A 188 11.30 3.62 11.85
CA GLU A 188 12.49 2.94 12.38
C GLU A 188 12.54 1.42 12.10
N VAL A 189 11.41 0.82 11.70
CA VAL A 189 11.36 -0.62 11.37
C VAL A 189 12.00 -0.93 10.01
N PHE A 190 12.16 0.08 9.15
CA PHE A 190 12.84 -0.07 7.87
C PHE A 190 14.32 -0.32 8.08
N ARG A 191 14.88 -1.25 7.30
CA ARG A 191 16.30 -1.63 7.34
C ARG A 191 17.12 -0.99 6.21
N THR A 192 16.46 -0.31 5.29
CA THR A 192 17.05 0.48 4.21
C THR A 192 16.98 1.98 4.53
N ASP A 193 17.45 2.80 3.58
CA ASP A 193 17.29 4.26 3.63
C ASP A 193 15.82 4.73 3.59
N LEU A 194 14.85 3.81 3.43
CA LEU A 194 13.42 4.08 3.63
C LEU A 194 13.12 4.66 5.01
N CYS A 195 13.84 4.24 6.06
CA CYS A 195 13.71 4.82 7.40
C CYS A 195 13.90 6.34 7.35
N CYS A 196 14.99 6.79 6.72
CA CYS A 196 15.32 8.19 6.58
C CYS A 196 14.33 8.92 5.67
N VAL A 197 13.94 8.32 4.55
CA VAL A 197 12.99 8.93 3.60
C VAL A 197 11.61 9.11 4.24
N PHE A 198 11.05 8.07 4.87
CA PHE A 198 9.77 8.17 5.56
C PHE A 198 9.85 9.15 6.73
N GLY A 199 10.92 9.10 7.52
CA GLY A 199 11.17 10.05 8.60
C GLY A 199 11.20 11.50 8.11
N PHE A 200 11.92 11.78 7.02
CA PHE A 200 12.00 13.12 6.45
C PHE A 200 10.65 13.58 5.89
N LEU A 201 9.97 12.75 5.11
CA LEU A 201 8.69 13.10 4.49
C LEU A 201 7.60 13.33 5.53
N LYS A 202 7.52 12.47 6.56
CA LYS A 202 6.62 12.63 7.71
C LYS A 202 6.80 13.98 8.41
N ASN A 203 8.05 14.39 8.61
CA ASN A 203 8.41 15.61 9.32
C ASN A 203 8.64 16.82 8.40
N SER A 204 8.42 16.69 7.09
CA SER A 204 8.60 17.79 6.15
C SER A 204 7.66 18.95 6.51
N GLY A 205 8.24 20.04 7.01
CA GLY A 205 7.52 21.18 7.62
C GLY A 205 7.93 21.49 9.07
N GLN A 206 8.62 20.59 9.76
CA GLN A 206 9.19 20.78 11.10
C GLN A 206 10.71 20.86 11.00
N LYS A 207 11.28 22.07 11.02
CA LYS A 207 12.71 22.30 10.74
C LYS A 207 13.62 21.53 11.70
N GLU A 208 13.27 21.51 12.98
CA GLU A 208 14.06 20.89 14.04
C GLU A 208 14.13 19.36 13.87
N ALA A 209 13.00 18.72 13.57
CA ALA A 209 12.94 17.27 13.33
C ALA A 209 13.70 16.87 12.06
N VAL A 210 13.69 17.72 11.03
CA VAL A 210 14.46 17.50 9.79
C VAL A 210 15.96 17.64 10.03
N GLU A 211 16.40 18.61 10.83
CA GLU A 211 17.80 18.78 11.20
C GLU A 211 18.33 17.62 12.04
N GLU A 212 17.50 17.04 12.89
CA GLU A 212 17.86 15.88 13.70
C GLU A 212 18.08 14.63 12.85
N ILE A 213 17.21 14.37 11.87
CA ILE A 213 17.37 13.24 10.92
C ILE A 213 18.67 13.38 10.11
N ARG A 214 19.07 14.60 9.75
CA ARG A 214 20.31 14.87 9.00
C ARG A 214 21.59 14.52 9.77
N LYS A 215 21.53 14.40 11.10
CA LYS A 215 22.70 14.06 11.94
C LYS A 215 23.08 12.58 11.86
N TYR A 216 22.21 11.74 11.32
CA TYR A 216 22.44 10.30 11.17
C TYR A 216 22.82 9.98 9.71
N PRO A 217 24.09 9.67 9.41
CA PRO A 217 24.53 9.39 8.05
C PRO A 217 23.99 8.05 7.53
N GLN A 218 23.88 7.94 6.21
CA GLN A 218 23.46 6.70 5.52
C GLN A 218 24.27 5.50 6.03
N GLY A 219 23.59 4.49 6.55
CA GLY A 219 24.22 3.25 7.02
C GLY A 219 24.51 3.17 8.53
N SER A 220 24.25 4.22 9.33
CA SER A 220 24.09 4.02 10.77
C SER A 220 22.69 3.47 11.02
N LEU A 221 22.58 2.17 11.30
CA LEU A 221 21.42 1.60 11.98
C LEU A 221 21.05 2.55 13.13
N LEU A 222 19.79 2.98 13.18
CA LEU A 222 19.25 3.54 14.42
C LEU A 222 19.61 2.55 15.53
N PRO A 223 20.18 3.01 16.66
CA PRO A 223 20.65 2.09 17.68
C PRO A 223 19.51 1.19 18.12
N ALA A 224 19.65 -0.10 17.83
CA ALA A 224 18.83 -1.15 18.37
C ALA A 224 19.20 -1.28 19.85
N GLU A 225 18.67 -0.39 20.68
CA GLU A 225 18.40 -0.56 22.11
C GLU A 225 17.90 0.78 22.69
N GLY A 226 16.62 0.85 23.05
CA GLY A 226 16.05 1.85 23.96
C GLY A 226 16.00 3.33 23.52
N GLY A 227 16.57 3.70 22.37
CA GLY A 227 16.72 5.09 21.93
C GLY A 227 15.69 5.57 20.90
N CYS A 228 14.40 5.38 21.15
CA CYS A 228 13.40 6.13 20.41
C CYS A 228 13.48 7.60 20.86
N LEU A 229 13.59 8.54 19.92
CA LEU A 229 13.29 9.94 20.20
C LEU A 229 11.83 9.97 20.68
N ARG A 230 11.65 10.06 22.01
CA ARG A 230 10.37 10.46 22.58
C ARG A 230 10.13 11.87 22.08
N PHE A 231 9.39 12.01 20.99
CA PHE A 231 8.73 13.25 20.64
C PHE A 231 7.76 13.56 21.79
N HIS A 232 8.25 14.27 22.82
CA HIS A 232 7.36 14.91 23.76
C HIS A 232 6.52 15.89 22.94
N ARG A 233 5.20 15.66 22.91
CA ARG A 233 4.24 16.73 22.63
C ARG A 233 4.63 17.88 23.55
N ARG A 234 5.09 18.99 22.99
CA ARG A 234 4.90 20.28 23.65
C ARG A 234 3.42 20.58 23.55
N ASP A 235 2.64 20.05 24.48
CA ASP A 235 1.33 20.64 24.76
C ASP A 235 1.62 22.03 25.32
N GLY A 236 1.28 23.05 24.52
CA GLY A 236 1.30 24.44 24.94
C GLY A 236 0.45 24.60 26.19
N GLY A 237 0.95 25.39 27.13
CA GLY A 237 0.39 25.54 28.46
C GLY A 237 -1.10 25.88 28.48
N GLY A 238 -1.82 25.14 29.32
CA GLY A 238 -3.12 25.49 29.86
C GLY A 238 -3.14 25.01 31.31
N SER A 239 -3.28 25.96 32.24
CA SER A 239 -3.39 25.75 33.68
C SER A 239 -4.42 24.67 34.05
N GLY A 240 -4.02 23.68 34.84
CA GLY A 240 -4.90 22.67 35.44
C GLY A 240 -4.31 22.19 36.76
N THR A 241 -5.08 22.33 37.82
CA THR A 241 -4.71 22.23 39.24
C THR A 241 -4.45 20.80 39.72
N ASP A 242 -3.72 20.72 40.84
CA ASP A 242 -3.10 19.57 41.51
C ASP A 242 -4.09 18.57 42.17
N THR A 243 -5.19 18.21 41.48
CA THR A 243 -6.28 17.39 42.05
C THR A 243 -6.38 15.96 41.51
N ASP A 244 -5.75 15.61 40.39
CA ASP A 244 -5.93 14.28 39.76
C ASP A 244 -4.98 13.17 40.25
N LYS A 245 -4.03 13.47 41.13
CA LYS A 245 -3.11 12.45 41.68
C LYS A 245 -3.64 11.68 42.89
N ARG A 246 -4.88 11.94 43.33
CA ARG A 246 -5.48 11.27 44.50
C ARG A 246 -6.55 10.22 44.17
N GLU A 247 -7.05 10.14 42.93
CA GLU A 247 -8.10 9.17 42.59
C GLU A 247 -7.58 7.83 42.03
N GLU A 248 -6.35 7.79 41.54
CA GLU A 248 -5.79 6.56 40.95
C GLU A 248 -5.15 5.60 41.99
N GLN A 249 -4.80 6.10 43.18
CA GLN A 249 -4.31 5.25 44.29
C GLN A 249 -5.42 4.54 45.10
N ASN A 250 -6.70 4.88 44.88
CA ASN A 250 -7.82 4.29 45.63
C ASN A 250 -8.55 3.17 44.88
N ARG A 251 -8.16 2.85 43.64
CA ARG A 251 -8.73 1.71 42.88
C ARG A 251 -7.93 0.41 42.99
N GLU A 252 -6.72 0.45 43.54
CA GLU A 252 -5.89 -0.75 43.77
C GLU A 252 -6.01 -1.33 45.20
N ARG A 253 -6.94 -0.82 46.03
CA ARG A 253 -7.17 -1.30 47.41
C ARG A 253 -8.57 -1.84 47.70
N SER A 254 -9.39 -2.09 46.68
CA SER A 254 -10.69 -2.72 46.86
C SER A 254 -10.95 -3.72 45.74
N VAL A 255 -10.74 -5.00 46.09
CA VAL A 255 -11.44 -6.24 45.62
C VAL A 255 -11.77 -6.36 44.14
#